data_AF-A0A2T5JR46-F1
#
_entry.id   AF-A0A2T5JR46-F1
#
_cell.length_a   1.000
_cell.length_b   1.000
_cell.length_c   1.000
_cell.angle_alpha   90.00
_cell.angle_beta   90.00
_cell.angle_gamma   90.00
#
_symmetry.space_group_name_H-M   'P 1'
#
loop_
_entity.id
_entity.type
_entity.pdbx_description
1 polymer ?
#
loop_
_entity_poly.entity_id
_entity_poly.type
_entity_poly.pdbx_seq_one_letter_code
_entity_poly.pdbx_strand_id
1 'polypeptide(L)'
;MFDLLHKTVAATLVAAGLSAAAPQAEAATVPFVIDRSASSVTLEGAEACLSPNCGLTASLAGGLVQGATYDIGSGDRASFDFLTFGFNGMGGGVYNITAVLAFSSPVLQVVSDGVAAATKVKFLGTILSSGALVWIDMPQELTIGSSTFRFDFEDGACILCGSEKTITASIEGVNVVPLPAGGLLLIGGLGALALLRRRPSPAV
;
A
#
# COMPACT_ATOMS: atom_id res chain seq x y z
N MET A 1 65.02 -53.98 14.13
CA MET A 1 64.33 -54.12 15.43
C MET A 1 64.24 -52.71 15.99
N PHE A 2 63.33 -51.89 15.43
CA PHE A 2 61.98 -51.58 15.98
C PHE A 2 62.15 -51.08 17.42
N ASP A 3 61.81 -49.87 17.85
CA ASP A 3 60.81 -48.88 17.47
C ASP A 3 61.10 -47.58 18.26
N LEU A 4 60.27 -46.56 18.07
CA LEU A 4 60.18 -45.28 18.81
C LEU A 4 61.01 -44.12 18.24
N LEU A 5 60.37 -43.35 17.36
CA LEU A 5 60.02 -41.96 17.65
C LEU A 5 59.03 -41.50 16.58
N HIS A 6 58.35 -40.37 16.80
CA HIS A 6 57.33 -39.73 15.94
C HIS A 6 55.87 -40.00 16.35
N LYS A 7 55.45 -39.35 17.43
CA LYS A 7 54.06 -38.89 17.59
C LYS A 7 54.04 -37.49 18.20
N THR A 8 54.21 -36.48 17.35
CA THR A 8 53.68 -35.13 17.58
C THR A 8 52.61 -34.90 16.53
N VAL A 9 51.40 -35.36 16.84
CA VAL A 9 50.20 -35.02 16.08
C VAL A 9 49.81 -33.60 16.52
N ALA A 10 50.10 -32.62 15.68
CA ALA A 10 49.61 -31.26 15.82
C ALA A 10 48.08 -31.29 15.72
N ALA A 11 47.41 -30.86 16.79
CA ALA A 11 45.96 -30.73 16.82
C ALA A 11 45.53 -29.55 15.94
N THR A 12 45.03 -29.87 14.75
CA THR A 12 44.39 -28.92 13.84
C THR A 12 43.10 -28.43 14.49
N LEU A 13 43.10 -27.19 14.99
CA LEU A 13 41.91 -26.48 15.45
C LEU A 13 41.00 -26.21 14.25
N VAL A 14 40.01 -27.07 14.05
CA VAL A 14 38.91 -26.88 13.10
C VAL A 14 37.99 -25.80 13.68
N ALA A 15 38.24 -24.54 13.31
CA ALA A 15 37.29 -23.45 13.47
C ALA A 15 36.22 -23.57 12.36
N ALA A 16 35.38 -24.60 12.45
CA ALA A 16 34.23 -24.76 11.57
C ALA A 16 32.94 -24.55 12.35
N GLY A 17 32.10 -23.69 11.80
CA GLY A 17 30.66 -23.70 12.08
C GLY A 17 30.25 -22.84 13.26
N LEU A 18 30.06 -21.55 13.00
CA LEU A 18 28.91 -20.77 13.50
C LEU A 18 28.87 -19.45 12.72
N SER A 19 28.88 -19.55 11.39
CA SER A 19 28.22 -18.55 10.55
C SER A 19 26.72 -18.75 10.78
N ALA A 20 26.27 -18.40 11.98
CA ALA A 20 24.87 -18.33 12.33
C ALA A 20 24.20 -17.57 11.20
N ALA A 21 23.19 -18.18 10.59
CA ALA A 21 22.28 -17.51 9.69
C ALA A 21 21.84 -16.23 10.40
N ALA A 22 22.42 -15.10 10.00
CA ALA A 22 21.90 -13.82 10.41
C ALA A 22 20.45 -13.84 9.89
N PRO A 23 19.44 -13.67 10.75
CA PRO A 23 18.09 -13.48 10.25
C PRO A 23 18.20 -12.33 9.25
N GLN A 24 17.80 -12.58 8.00
CA GLN A 24 17.67 -11.51 7.03
C GLN A 24 16.82 -10.44 7.71
N ALA A 25 17.30 -9.20 7.74
CA ALA A 25 16.54 -8.11 8.30
C ALA A 25 15.26 -7.98 7.48
N GLU A 26 14.17 -8.57 7.96
CA GLU A 26 12.85 -8.37 7.37
C GLU A 26 12.55 -6.88 7.53
N ALA A 27 12.44 -6.18 6.40
CA ALA A 27 11.99 -4.81 6.39
C ALA A 27 10.62 -4.76 7.08
N ALA A 28 10.44 -3.85 8.03
CA ALA A 28 9.15 -3.71 8.68
C ALA A 28 8.11 -3.28 7.66
N THR A 29 7.06 -4.08 7.52
CA THR A 29 5.89 -3.77 6.71
C THR A 29 4.67 -3.57 7.60
N VAL A 30 3.72 -2.78 7.12
CA VAL A 30 2.40 -2.63 7.73
C VAL A 30 1.35 -3.11 6.74
N PRO A 31 0.48 -4.07 7.12
CA PRO A 31 -0.57 -4.55 6.23
C PRO A 31 -1.72 -3.56 6.17
N PHE A 32 -2.03 -3.09 4.96
CA PHE A 32 -3.22 -2.31 4.63
C PHE A 32 -4.28 -3.19 3.99
N VAL A 33 -5.40 -3.40 4.68
CA VAL A 33 -6.50 -4.26 4.26
C VAL A 33 -7.68 -3.40 3.83
N ILE A 34 -8.02 -3.43 2.54
CA ILE A 34 -9.09 -2.61 1.95
C ILE A 34 -10.46 -2.98 2.55
N ASP A 35 -11.19 -1.95 2.98
CA ASP A 35 -12.61 -2.06 3.30
C ASP A 35 -13.46 -1.36 2.24
N ARG A 36 -13.79 -2.11 1.18
CA ARG A 36 -14.64 -1.63 0.10
C ARG A 36 -16.04 -1.25 0.61
N SER A 37 -16.56 -1.97 1.60
CA SER A 37 -17.90 -1.74 2.14
C SER A 37 -18.05 -0.40 2.87
N ALA A 38 -16.95 0.10 3.44
CA ALA A 38 -16.86 1.43 4.06
C ALA A 38 -16.25 2.50 3.14
N SER A 39 -15.84 2.14 1.92
CA SER A 39 -15.38 3.08 0.90
C SER A 39 -16.55 3.62 0.09
N SER A 40 -16.42 4.84 -0.42
CA SER A 40 -17.50 5.49 -1.17
C SER A 40 -17.00 6.57 -2.13
N VAL A 41 -17.84 6.94 -3.08
CA VAL A 41 -17.69 8.14 -3.90
C VAL A 41 -19.03 8.83 -4.05
N THR A 42 -19.03 10.14 -3.92
CA THR A 42 -20.20 10.99 -4.15
C THR A 42 -19.87 12.05 -5.18
N LEU A 43 -20.84 12.34 -6.03
CA LEU A 43 -20.77 13.41 -7.02
C LEU A 43 -21.88 14.41 -6.75
N GLU A 44 -21.54 15.69 -6.71
CA GLU A 44 -22.49 16.78 -6.60
C GLU A 44 -22.19 17.82 -7.67
N GLY A 45 -23.16 18.19 -8.50
CA GLY A 45 -22.88 19.11 -9.58
C GLY A 45 -24.07 19.41 -10.46
N ALA A 46 -23.80 20.27 -11.45
CA ALA A 46 -24.77 20.70 -12.44
C ALA A 46 -24.35 20.21 -13.83
N GLU A 47 -25.34 19.72 -14.57
CA GLU A 47 -25.14 19.13 -15.89
C GLU A 47 -25.74 20.06 -16.96
N ALA A 48 -24.96 20.34 -18.00
CA ALA A 48 -25.42 20.94 -19.25
C ALA A 48 -25.70 19.81 -20.25
N CYS A 49 -26.85 19.17 -20.09
CA CYS A 49 -27.25 18.01 -20.88
C CYS A 49 -27.93 18.41 -22.20
N LEU A 50 -27.49 17.83 -23.31
CA LEU A 50 -28.13 17.92 -24.63
C LEU A 50 -29.06 16.72 -24.91
N SER A 51 -29.07 15.72 -24.03
CA SER A 51 -29.93 14.53 -24.12
C SER A 51 -30.51 14.17 -22.76
N PRO A 52 -31.71 13.56 -22.70
CA PRO A 52 -32.20 12.94 -21.47
C PRO A 52 -31.22 11.85 -21.03
N ASN A 53 -30.88 11.81 -19.75
CA ASN A 53 -29.88 10.91 -19.14
C ASN A 53 -28.41 11.17 -19.54
N CYS A 54 -28.07 12.41 -19.88
CA CYS A 54 -26.67 12.80 -19.86
C CYS A 54 -26.24 13.06 -18.41
N GLY A 55 -25.02 12.68 -18.07
CA GLY A 55 -24.48 12.90 -16.73
C GLY A 55 -23.18 12.13 -16.48
N LEU A 56 -22.44 12.59 -15.48
CA LEU A 56 -21.27 11.89 -14.95
C LEU A 56 -21.71 10.94 -13.84
N THR A 57 -21.29 9.68 -13.94
CA THR A 57 -21.46 8.68 -12.89
C THR A 57 -20.10 8.32 -12.34
N ALA A 58 -20.01 8.12 -11.02
CA ALA A 58 -18.82 7.56 -10.37
C ALA A 58 -19.22 6.34 -9.54
N SER A 59 -18.32 5.36 -9.51
CA SER A 59 -18.49 4.15 -8.71
C SER A 59 -17.13 3.64 -8.23
N LEU A 60 -17.12 2.81 -7.19
CA LEU A 60 -15.90 2.10 -6.79
C LEU A 60 -15.50 1.14 -7.91
N ALA A 61 -14.25 1.21 -8.36
CA ALA A 61 -13.73 0.41 -9.46
C ALA A 61 -13.89 -1.09 -9.19
N GLY A 62 -14.18 -1.89 -10.21
CA GLY A 62 -14.33 -3.34 -10.07
C GLY A 62 -13.07 -4.03 -9.53
N GLY A 63 -11.89 -3.44 -9.74
CA GLY A 63 -10.61 -3.92 -9.24
C GLY A 63 -10.36 -3.69 -7.75
N LEU A 64 -11.14 -2.86 -7.07
CA LEU A 64 -10.99 -2.61 -5.62
C LEU A 64 -11.63 -3.74 -4.81
N VAL A 65 -10.87 -4.81 -4.53
CA VAL A 65 -11.39 -6.02 -3.87
C VAL A 65 -11.49 -5.85 -2.35
N GLN A 66 -12.62 -6.23 -1.75
CA GLN A 66 -12.79 -6.28 -0.29
C GLN A 66 -11.76 -7.21 0.34
N GLY A 67 -11.05 -6.74 1.38
CA GLY A 67 -10.06 -7.54 2.09
C GLY A 67 -8.72 -7.70 1.35
N ALA A 68 -8.54 -7.06 0.19
CA ALA A 68 -7.24 -7.00 -0.47
C ALA A 68 -6.20 -6.40 0.50
N THR A 69 -5.07 -7.09 0.65
CA THR A 69 -4.02 -6.72 1.59
C THR A 69 -2.78 -6.26 0.85
N TYR A 70 -2.23 -5.13 1.29
CA TYR A 70 -1.00 -4.55 0.76
C TYR A 70 -0.02 -4.35 1.92
N ASP A 71 1.07 -5.11 1.94
CA ASP A 71 2.13 -4.97 2.93
C ASP A 71 3.08 -3.85 2.51
N ILE A 72 3.07 -2.74 3.24
CA ILE A 72 3.83 -1.53 2.89
C ILE A 72 4.97 -1.33 3.87
N GLY A 73 6.21 -1.46 3.41
CA GLY A 73 7.43 -1.07 4.10
C GLY A 73 7.95 0.30 3.66
N SER A 74 9.13 0.67 4.18
CA SER A 74 9.78 1.95 3.83
C SER A 74 10.26 1.95 2.38
N GLY A 75 9.80 2.92 1.59
CA GLY A 75 10.07 3.04 0.17
C GLY A 75 9.16 2.17 -0.72
N ASP A 76 8.33 1.32 -0.12
CA ASP A 76 7.39 0.49 -0.89
C ASP A 76 6.22 1.33 -1.36
N ARG A 77 5.74 1.03 -2.56
CA ARG A 77 4.53 1.63 -3.15
C ARG A 77 3.62 0.54 -3.67
N ALA A 78 2.35 0.61 -3.29
CA ALA A 78 1.29 -0.18 -3.88
C ALA A 78 0.30 0.74 -4.61
N SER A 79 -0.24 0.26 -5.71
CA SER A 79 -1.27 0.94 -6.49
C SER A 79 -2.39 -0.03 -6.83
N PHE A 80 -3.62 0.47 -6.86
CA PHE A 80 -4.80 -0.31 -7.19
C PHE A 80 -5.90 0.57 -7.76
N ASP A 81 -6.76 -0.03 -8.58
CA ASP A 81 -7.93 0.65 -9.12
C ASP A 81 -8.84 1.09 -7.96
N PHE A 82 -9.25 2.35 -7.95
CA PHE A 82 -10.06 2.91 -6.87
C PHE A 82 -11.45 3.31 -7.34
N LEU A 83 -11.55 4.25 -8.29
CA LEU A 83 -12.83 4.73 -8.81
C LEU A 83 -12.92 4.53 -10.32
N THR A 84 -14.13 4.25 -10.80
CA THR A 84 -14.47 4.25 -12.22
C THR A 84 -15.49 5.34 -12.49
N PHE A 85 -15.14 6.24 -13.39
CA PHE A 85 -16.02 7.26 -13.93
C PHE A 85 -16.63 6.81 -15.24
N GLY A 86 -17.90 7.11 -15.42
CA GLY A 86 -18.64 6.89 -16.65
C GLY A 86 -19.36 8.16 -17.07
N PHE A 87 -19.41 8.45 -18.37
CA PHE A 87 -20.18 9.57 -18.90
C PHE A 87 -21.22 9.12 -19.92
N ASN A 88 -22.49 9.37 -19.57
CA ASN A 88 -23.64 9.02 -20.37
C ASN A 88 -24.18 10.25 -21.13
N GLY A 89 -24.87 9.99 -22.24
CA GLY A 89 -25.50 11.02 -23.06
C GLY A 89 -24.54 11.98 -23.78
N MET A 90 -25.10 13.07 -24.32
CA MET A 90 -24.35 14.18 -24.91
C MET A 90 -24.55 15.44 -24.05
N GLY A 91 -23.47 16.16 -23.80
CA GLY A 91 -23.48 17.31 -22.90
C GLY A 91 -22.16 17.43 -22.16
N GLY A 92 -22.17 18.18 -21.08
CA GLY A 92 -21.02 18.26 -20.19
C GLY A 92 -21.41 18.81 -18.83
N GLY A 93 -20.49 18.76 -17.87
CA GLY A 93 -20.76 19.26 -16.53
C GLY A 93 -19.50 19.36 -15.71
N VAL A 94 -19.61 20.10 -14.62
CA VAL A 94 -18.59 20.18 -13.57
C VAL A 94 -19.23 19.66 -12.28
N TYR A 95 -18.53 18.76 -11.62
CA TYR A 95 -18.97 18.03 -10.45
C TYR A 95 -17.92 18.17 -9.37
N ASN A 96 -18.36 18.52 -8.18
CA ASN A 96 -17.58 18.28 -6.97
C ASN A 96 -17.61 16.78 -6.68
N ILE A 97 -16.47 16.24 -6.30
CA ILE A 97 -16.33 14.84 -5.93
C ILE A 97 -15.80 14.75 -4.51
N THR A 98 -16.39 13.85 -3.73
CA THR A 98 -15.82 13.42 -2.46
C THR A 98 -15.60 11.92 -2.54
N ALA A 99 -14.37 11.48 -2.28
CA ALA A 99 -13.99 10.08 -2.28
C ALA A 99 -13.46 9.65 -0.92
N VAL A 100 -13.91 8.49 -0.48
CA VAL A 100 -13.53 7.86 0.79
C VAL A 100 -12.93 6.50 0.48
N LEU A 101 -11.66 6.33 0.81
CA LEU A 101 -10.98 5.04 0.79
C LEU A 101 -10.81 4.55 2.23
N ALA A 102 -11.48 3.46 2.57
CA ALA A 102 -11.45 2.89 3.91
C ALA A 102 -10.58 1.64 3.98
N PHE A 103 -9.93 1.46 5.13
CA PHE A 103 -9.16 0.28 5.48
C PHE A 103 -9.71 -0.33 6.75
N SER A 104 -9.77 -1.66 6.79
CA SER A 104 -10.16 -2.45 7.98
C SER A 104 -8.95 -2.77 8.87
N SER A 105 -7.74 -2.68 8.33
CA SER A 105 -6.49 -2.82 9.09
C SER A 105 -5.38 -2.06 8.37
N PRO A 106 -4.66 -1.14 9.02
CA PRO A 106 -5.13 -0.41 10.20
C PRO A 106 -6.50 0.22 9.92
N VAL A 107 -7.36 0.32 10.94
CA VAL A 107 -8.70 0.91 10.77
C VAL A 107 -8.54 2.43 10.57
N LEU A 108 -8.71 2.89 9.34
CA LEU A 108 -8.63 4.31 8.98
C LEU A 108 -9.40 4.61 7.69
N GLN A 109 -9.61 5.89 7.43
CA GLN A 109 -10.21 6.39 6.20
C GLN A 109 -9.36 7.53 5.64
N VAL A 110 -9.17 7.52 4.33
CA VAL A 110 -8.56 8.59 3.56
C VAL A 110 -9.68 9.27 2.79
N VAL A 111 -9.90 10.55 3.06
CA VAL A 111 -10.97 11.34 2.45
C VAL A 111 -10.35 12.45 1.63
N SER A 112 -10.82 12.62 0.40
CA SER A 112 -10.37 13.69 -0.48
C SER A 112 -11.54 14.28 -1.24
N ASP A 113 -11.54 15.60 -1.33
CA ASP A 113 -12.40 16.37 -2.20
C ASP A 113 -11.68 16.73 -3.50
N GLY A 114 -12.44 16.85 -4.58
CA GLY A 114 -11.92 17.16 -5.91
C GLY A 114 -12.96 17.81 -6.80
N VAL A 115 -12.52 18.13 -8.02
CA VAL A 115 -13.37 18.63 -9.10
C VAL A 115 -13.20 17.74 -10.32
N ALA A 116 -14.30 17.21 -10.81
CA ALA A 116 -14.38 16.45 -12.05
C ALA A 116 -15.15 17.24 -13.11
N ALA A 117 -14.61 17.32 -14.31
CA ALA A 117 -15.28 17.87 -15.48
C ALA A 117 -15.34 16.81 -16.57
N ALA A 118 -16.48 16.67 -17.24
CA ALA A 118 -16.64 15.75 -18.35
C ALA A 118 -17.50 16.37 -19.44
N THR A 119 -17.16 16.07 -20.69
CA THR A 119 -17.88 16.55 -21.87
C THR A 119 -17.92 15.46 -22.93
N LYS A 120 -19.08 15.28 -23.56
CA LYS A 120 -19.29 14.35 -24.67
C LYS A 120 -20.15 15.01 -25.72
N VAL A 121 -19.60 15.15 -26.93
CA VAL A 121 -20.25 15.83 -28.06
C VAL A 121 -20.15 14.99 -29.32
N LYS A 122 -21.11 15.17 -30.24
CA LYS A 122 -21.07 14.54 -31.56
C LYS A 122 -20.67 15.56 -32.61
N PHE A 123 -19.56 15.34 -33.30
CA PHE A 123 -19.09 16.18 -34.38
C PHE A 123 -18.84 15.35 -35.64
N LEU A 124 -19.49 15.70 -36.75
CA LEU A 124 -19.38 15.01 -38.04
C LEU A 124 -19.58 13.48 -37.97
N GLY A 125 -20.53 13.02 -37.15
CA GLY A 125 -20.81 11.60 -36.97
C GLY A 125 -19.93 10.89 -35.95
N THR A 126 -18.81 11.49 -35.55
CA THR A 126 -17.90 10.97 -34.54
C THR A 126 -18.28 11.47 -33.15
N ILE A 127 -18.20 10.59 -32.15
CA ILE A 127 -18.37 10.97 -30.74
C ILE A 127 -17.00 11.36 -30.18
N LEU A 128 -16.92 12.58 -29.65
CA LEU A 128 -15.76 13.10 -28.94
C LEU A 128 -16.10 13.16 -27.45
N SER A 129 -15.31 12.47 -26.64
CA SER A 129 -15.40 12.53 -25.18
C SER A 129 -14.11 13.13 -24.61
N SER A 130 -14.21 13.96 -23.59
CA SER A 130 -13.06 14.41 -22.80
C SER A 130 -13.47 14.57 -21.35
N GLY A 131 -12.50 14.45 -20.45
CA GLY A 131 -12.71 14.67 -19.04
C GLY A 131 -11.42 15.08 -18.33
N ALA A 132 -11.59 15.76 -17.21
CA ALA A 132 -10.55 16.12 -16.29
C ALA A 132 -11.03 15.85 -14.85
N LEU A 133 -10.10 15.49 -13.98
CA LEU A 133 -10.29 15.23 -12.56
C LEU A 133 -9.05 15.77 -11.86
N VAL A 134 -9.29 16.62 -10.88
CA VAL A 134 -8.24 17.18 -10.03
C VAL A 134 -8.66 17.03 -8.58
N TRP A 135 -7.79 16.46 -7.76
CA TRP A 135 -7.97 16.39 -6.31
C TRP A 135 -7.43 17.65 -5.63
N ILE A 136 -8.10 18.12 -4.59
CA ILE A 136 -7.72 19.37 -3.89
C ILE A 136 -6.64 19.09 -2.85
N ASP A 137 -6.78 17.98 -2.12
CA ASP A 137 -5.99 17.71 -0.93
C ASP A 137 -5.08 16.47 -1.09
N MET A 138 -4.75 16.08 -2.32
CA MET A 138 -3.84 14.95 -2.60
C MET A 138 -2.48 15.42 -3.14
N PRO A 139 -1.39 14.68 -2.85
CA PRO A 139 -1.30 13.52 -1.95
C PRO A 139 -1.42 13.91 -0.46
N GLN A 140 -1.87 12.98 0.39
CA GLN A 140 -1.99 13.13 1.85
C GLN A 140 -0.97 12.28 2.59
N GLU A 141 -0.36 12.82 3.64
CA GLU A 141 0.48 12.04 4.56
C GLU A 141 -0.27 11.75 5.87
N LEU A 142 -0.27 10.49 6.30
CA LEU A 142 -0.87 10.05 7.56
C LEU A 142 0.17 9.29 8.39
N THR A 143 0.20 9.59 9.69
CA THR A 143 1.06 8.92 10.65
C THR A 143 0.27 7.88 11.44
N ILE A 144 0.75 6.64 11.43
CA ILE A 144 0.18 5.50 12.15
C ILE A 144 1.24 5.00 13.13
N GLY A 145 1.06 5.31 14.41
CA GLY A 145 2.10 5.07 15.42
C GLY A 145 3.32 5.97 15.18
N SER A 146 4.46 5.38 14.85
CA SER A 146 5.70 6.09 14.47
C SER A 146 6.03 5.98 12.98
N SER A 147 5.12 5.39 12.19
CA SER A 147 5.29 5.20 10.76
C SER A 147 4.48 6.24 9.97
N THR A 148 5.04 6.77 8.89
CA THR A 148 4.39 7.74 8.00
C THR A 148 4.12 7.10 6.64
N PHE A 149 2.89 7.23 6.17
CA PHE A 149 2.42 6.74 4.88
C PHE A 149 1.87 7.89 4.05
N ARG A 150 2.12 7.87 2.75
CA ARG A 150 1.58 8.81 1.78
C ARG A 150 0.52 8.11 0.95
N PHE A 151 -0.66 8.71 0.90
CA PHE A 151 -1.78 8.28 0.07
C PHE A 151 -1.94 9.27 -1.07
N ASP A 152 -2.20 8.76 -2.26
CA ASP A 152 -2.33 9.58 -3.46
C ASP A 152 -3.42 9.01 -4.35
N PHE A 153 -4.29 9.88 -4.87
CA PHE A 153 -5.31 9.52 -5.85
C PHE A 153 -4.90 10.10 -7.20
N GLU A 154 -4.90 9.27 -8.24
CA GLU A 154 -4.52 9.68 -9.58
C GLU A 154 -5.44 10.82 -10.07
N ASP A 155 -4.84 11.96 -10.40
CA ASP A 155 -5.49 12.98 -11.21
C ASP A 155 -5.76 12.43 -12.61
N GLY A 156 -6.92 12.77 -13.17
CA GLY A 156 -7.32 12.29 -14.48
C GLY A 156 -7.33 13.44 -15.48
N ALA A 157 -6.68 13.30 -16.62
CA ALA A 157 -7.01 14.10 -17.78
C ALA A 157 -7.02 13.20 -18.99
N CYS A 158 -8.09 13.28 -19.79
CA CYS A 158 -8.18 12.43 -20.95
C CYS A 158 -8.98 13.08 -22.07
N ILE A 159 -8.48 12.90 -23.28
CA ILE A 159 -9.06 13.36 -24.54
C ILE A 159 -9.31 12.10 -25.36
N LEU A 160 -10.55 11.89 -25.81
CA LEU A 160 -11.01 10.70 -26.53
C LEU A 160 -10.92 9.39 -25.76
N CYS A 161 -11.05 9.45 -24.44
CA CYS A 161 -11.01 8.31 -23.52
C CYS A 161 -12.23 7.38 -23.56
N GLY A 162 -13.18 7.60 -24.47
CA GLY A 162 -14.40 6.82 -24.56
C GLY A 162 -15.44 7.23 -23.52
N SER A 163 -16.19 6.26 -23.02
CA SER A 163 -17.29 6.48 -22.05
C SER A 163 -16.90 6.25 -20.62
N GLU A 164 -15.80 5.55 -20.35
CA GLU A 164 -15.39 5.18 -18.99
C GLU A 164 -13.89 5.36 -18.78
N LYS A 165 -13.51 5.73 -17.55
CA LYS A 165 -12.12 5.88 -17.12
C LYS A 165 -12.01 5.44 -15.66
N THR A 166 -11.13 4.47 -15.42
CA THR A 166 -10.72 4.08 -14.06
C THR A 166 -9.53 4.91 -13.63
N ILE A 167 -9.54 5.34 -12.37
CA ILE A 167 -8.43 6.02 -11.70
C ILE A 167 -7.83 5.12 -10.62
N THR A 168 -6.55 5.32 -10.39
CA THR A 168 -5.76 4.53 -9.45
C THR A 168 -5.63 5.27 -8.11
N ALA A 169 -5.67 4.55 -6.99
CA ALA A 169 -5.15 5.04 -5.72
C ALA A 169 -3.81 4.37 -5.42
N SER A 170 -2.93 5.07 -4.71
CA SER A 170 -1.65 4.52 -4.29
C SER A 170 -1.32 4.83 -2.83
N ILE A 171 -0.57 3.92 -2.23
CA ILE A 171 -0.07 3.98 -0.85
C ILE A 171 1.44 3.83 -0.92
N GLU A 172 2.16 4.70 -0.23
CA GLU A 172 3.62 4.67 -0.15
C GLU A 172 4.07 4.76 1.30
N GLY A 173 4.99 3.88 1.71
CA GLY A 173 5.61 3.95 3.04
C GLY A 173 6.76 4.95 3.02
N VAL A 174 6.57 6.16 3.53
CA VAL A 174 7.62 7.18 3.56
C VAL A 174 8.68 6.84 4.61
N ASN A 175 8.23 6.48 5.80
CA ASN A 175 9.08 6.05 6.90
C ASN A 175 8.31 5.02 7.72
N VAL A 176 8.62 3.74 7.54
CA VAL A 176 7.96 2.63 8.24
C VAL A 176 8.93 2.09 9.28
N VAL A 177 8.63 2.39 10.54
CA VAL A 177 9.43 1.93 11.67
C VAL A 177 8.90 0.57 12.12
N PRO A 178 9.77 -0.43 12.33
CA PRO A 178 9.36 -1.67 12.97
C PRO A 178 8.71 -1.37 14.30
N LEU A 179 7.47 -1.84 14.50
CA LEU A 179 6.92 -1.92 15.85
C LEU A 179 7.96 -2.67 16.69
N PRO A 180 8.37 -2.16 17.86
CA PRO A 180 9.50 -2.70 18.58
C PRO A 180 9.28 -4.18 18.83
N ALA A 181 10.07 -5.03 18.15
CA ALA A 181 10.17 -6.47 18.40
C ALA A 181 10.78 -6.77 19.78
N GLY A 182 10.76 -5.80 20.70
CA GLY A 182 11.25 -5.88 22.06
C GLY A 182 10.68 -7.09 22.79
N GLY A 183 9.47 -7.55 22.47
CA GLY A 183 8.95 -8.81 22.99
C GLY A 183 9.81 -10.03 22.64
N LEU A 184 10.18 -10.20 21.36
CA LEU A 184 10.98 -11.34 20.90
C LEU A 184 12.45 -11.24 21.31
N LEU A 185 13.03 -10.03 21.28
CA LEU A 185 14.40 -9.81 21.77
C LEU A 185 14.51 -10.04 23.28
N LEU A 186 13.50 -9.66 24.06
CA LEU A 186 13.50 -9.86 25.51
C LEU A 186 13.29 -11.34 25.88
N ILE A 187 12.41 -12.06 25.17
CA ILE A 187 12.23 -13.51 25.36
C ILE A 187 13.48 -14.28 24.92
N GLY A 188 14.06 -13.94 23.77
CA GLY A 188 15.31 -14.53 23.30
C GLY A 188 16.48 -14.26 24.26
N GLY A 189 16.59 -13.03 24.75
CA GLY A 189 17.60 -12.63 25.74
C GLY A 189 17.45 -13.33 27.09
N LEU A 190 16.22 -13.44 27.61
CA LEU A 190 15.93 -14.18 28.85
C LEU A 190 16.16 -15.69 28.69
N GLY A 191 15.79 -16.26 27.54
CA GLY A 191 16.04 -17.67 27.22
C GLY A 191 17.54 -18.00 27.15
N ALA A 192 18.33 -17.14 26.51
CA ALA A 192 19.78 -17.30 26.43
C ALA A 192 20.46 -17.19 27.81
N LEU A 193 20.00 -16.25 28.66
CA LEU A 193 20.50 -16.11 30.04
C LEU A 193 20.16 -17.31 30.93
N ALA A 194 18.97 -17.91 30.76
CA ALA A 194 18.58 -19.12 31.49
C ALA A 194 19.45 -20.33 31.13
N LEU A 195 19.90 -20.44 29.87
CA LEU A 195 20.80 -21.50 29.42
C LEU A 195 22.22 -21.32 29.94
N LEU A 196 22.72 -20.08 30.04
CA LEU A 196 24.04 -19.78 30.62
C LEU A 196 24.12 -20.13 32.11
N ARG A 197 23.02 -20.02 32.85
CA ARG A 197 22.96 -20.37 34.29
C ARG A 197 23.04 -21.87 34.57
N ARG A 198 22.86 -22.74 33.56
CA ARG A 198 22.92 -24.21 33.72
C ARG A 198 24.31 -24.81 33.52
N ARG A 199 25.37 -24.03 33.33
CA ARG A 199 26.73 -24.60 33.30
C ARG A 199 27.12 -25.11 34.70
N PRO A 200 27.35 -26.43 34.88
CA PRO A 200 27.84 -26.96 36.15
C PRO A 200 29.24 -26.43 36.39
N SER A 201 29.50 -25.90 37.59
CA SER A 201 30.87 -25.59 38.02
C SER A 201 31.71 -26.88 38.01
N PRO A 202 32.92 -26.85 37.42
CA PRO A 202 33.84 -27.98 37.54
C PRO A 202 34.21 -28.15 39.01
N ALA A 203 33.97 -29.35 39.54
CA ALA A 203 34.40 -29.72 40.89
C ALA A 203 35.94 -29.76 40.94
N VAL A 204 36.50 -29.12 41.98
CA VAL A 204 37.92 -29.17 42.36
C VAL A 204 38.18 -30.42 43.18
#